data_AF-A0A1S1N3E1-F1
#
_entry.id   AF-A0A1S1N3E1-F1
#
_cell.length_a   1.000
_cell.length_b   1.000
_cell.length_c   1.000
_cell.angle_alpha   90.00
_cell.angle_beta   90.00
_cell.angle_gamma   90.00
#
_symmetry.space_group_name_H-M   'P 1'
#
loop_
_entity.id
_entity.type
_entity.pdbx_description
1 polymer ?
#
loop_
_entity_poly.entity_id
_entity_poly.type
_entity_poly.pdbx_seq_one_letter_code
_entity_poly.pdbx_strand_id
1 'polypeptide(L)'
;MSFINRAILVAFCFTTLFMVFSIQAASFKLDKTRIVFEQDDRRQEFRIYNDSDRLQSFRVMLTEMQMHEAGHLEAVDEYALSAKDYLRIGPRVARDIPPQSFARIRIIKKGVKEKGEFRSHLMVESLTSEVVKQVSGVFIQPNVKYIIPVFIKNYSAEEKAKATLKKHFISSEDNMLNLVFSREGVGSFSGNLVVKDEQGNELYRANQVSIYPELNQRTFKTDIDAKKISGELTIALESLVENAELQFETKI
;
A
#
# COMPACT_ATOMS: atom_id res chain seq x y z
N MET A 1 53.67 -7.68 41.40
CA MET A 1 52.91 -8.42 40.37
C MET A 1 51.39 -8.28 40.56
N SER A 2 50.81 -7.06 40.54
CA SER A 2 49.33 -6.91 40.60
C SER A 2 48.73 -5.93 39.60
N PHE A 3 49.54 -5.19 38.84
CA PHE A 3 49.06 -4.22 37.84
C PHE A 3 48.87 -4.82 36.44
N ILE A 4 49.64 -5.84 36.06
CA ILE A 4 49.57 -6.45 34.71
C ILE A 4 48.27 -7.25 34.53
N ASN A 5 47.77 -7.90 35.59
CA ASN A 5 46.54 -8.70 35.53
C ASN A 5 45.25 -7.84 35.47
N ARG A 6 45.30 -6.57 35.85
CA ARG A 6 44.15 -5.65 35.76
C ARG A 6 43.97 -5.06 34.36
N ALA A 7 45.07 -4.86 33.62
CA ALA A 7 45.01 -4.36 32.25
C ALA A 7 44.44 -5.40 31.26
N ILE A 8 44.73 -6.68 31.48
CA ILE A 8 44.21 -7.78 30.64
C ILE A 8 42.71 -8.00 30.90
N LEU A 9 42.24 -7.80 32.14
CA LEU A 9 40.82 -7.92 32.48
C LEU A 9 39.97 -6.78 31.89
N VAL A 10 40.52 -5.57 31.79
CA VAL A 10 39.85 -4.41 31.17
C VAL A 10 39.87 -4.51 29.64
N ALA A 11 40.93 -5.09 29.04
CA ALA A 11 41.01 -5.35 27.61
C ALA A 11 40.04 -6.46 27.13
N PHE A 12 39.74 -7.43 27.99
CA PHE A 12 38.78 -8.51 27.68
C PHE A 12 37.31 -8.07 27.86
N CYS A 13 37.06 -7.01 28.63
CA CYS A 13 35.70 -6.51 28.89
C CYS A 13 35.22 -5.46 27.87
N PHE A 14 36.11 -4.95 27.01
CA PHE A 14 35.78 -4.01 25.93
C PHE A 14 35.56 -4.70 24.57
N THR A 15 35.83 -6.00 24.46
CA THR A 15 35.69 -6.78 23.21
C THR A 15 34.38 -7.58 23.14
N THR A 16 33.56 -7.58 24.20
CA THR A 16 32.15 -8.03 24.16
C THR A 16 31.23 -6.91 23.67
N LEU A 17 31.64 -6.20 22.61
CA LEU A 17 30.81 -5.25 21.91
C LEU A 17 29.84 -6.04 21.03
N PHE A 18 28.68 -6.36 21.61
CA PHE A 18 27.39 -6.49 20.93
C PHE A 18 27.46 -7.09 19.51
N MET A 19 27.79 -8.38 19.40
CA MET A 19 27.43 -9.15 18.21
C MET A 19 25.94 -9.48 18.32
N VAL A 20 25.10 -8.47 18.08
CA VAL A 20 23.65 -8.67 17.91
C VAL A 20 23.51 -9.44 16.61
N PHE A 21 23.23 -10.74 16.71
CA PHE A 21 22.78 -11.51 15.55
C PHE A 21 21.43 -10.92 15.13
N SER A 22 21.45 -10.01 14.17
CA SER A 22 20.25 -9.61 13.44
C SER A 22 19.73 -10.85 12.74
N ILE A 23 18.62 -11.41 13.25
CA ILE A 23 17.84 -12.39 12.51
C ILE A 23 17.25 -11.64 11.32
N GLN A 24 17.99 -11.60 10.22
CA GLN A 24 17.54 -10.95 9.01
C GLN A 24 16.69 -11.95 8.23
N ALA A 25 15.39 -11.91 8.53
CA ALA A 25 14.36 -12.55 7.72
C ALA A 25 14.54 -12.14 6.26
N ALA A 26 14.05 -12.98 5.32
CA ALA A 26 14.08 -12.66 3.90
C ALA A 26 13.47 -11.27 3.65
N SER A 27 14.34 -10.27 3.49
CA SER A 27 13.95 -8.87 3.35
C SER A 27 14.20 -8.45 1.92
N PHE A 28 13.13 -8.09 1.23
CA PHE A 28 13.22 -7.41 -0.06
C PHE A 28 12.37 -6.16 -0.01
N LYS A 29 12.64 -5.21 -0.91
CA LYS A 29 11.87 -3.96 -1.01
C LYS A 29 11.50 -3.68 -2.45
N LEU A 30 10.43 -2.92 -2.64
CA LEU A 30 10.02 -2.41 -3.94
C LEU A 30 10.33 -0.91 -4.00
N ASP A 31 10.78 -0.41 -5.15
CA ASP A 31 10.93 1.04 -5.38
C ASP A 31 9.59 1.77 -5.54
N LYS A 32 8.53 1.04 -5.88
CA LYS A 32 7.20 1.59 -6.13
C LYS A 32 6.16 0.96 -5.21
N THR A 33 5.29 1.81 -4.69
CA THR A 33 4.10 1.41 -3.91
C THR A 33 2.84 1.29 -4.77
N ARG A 34 2.87 1.83 -5.99
CA ARG A 34 1.84 1.70 -7.03
C ARG A 34 2.43 1.92 -8.41
N ILE A 35 1.75 1.43 -9.44
CA ILE A 35 2.12 1.66 -10.84
C ILE A 35 0.90 2.23 -11.55
N VAL A 36 1.08 3.35 -12.25
CA VAL A 36 0.01 4.00 -13.00
C VAL A 36 0.48 4.13 -14.44
N PHE A 37 -0.36 3.66 -15.36
CA PHE A 37 -0.25 3.96 -16.78
C PHE A 37 -1.25 5.05 -17.10
N GLU A 38 -0.75 6.25 -17.37
CA GLU A 38 -1.56 7.30 -17.98
C GLU A 38 -1.86 6.94 -19.46
N GLN A 39 -2.63 7.77 -20.17
CA GLN A 39 -3.16 7.44 -21.50
C GLN A 39 -2.04 7.05 -22.49
N ASP A 40 -0.96 7.83 -22.53
CA ASP A 40 0.15 7.66 -23.48
C ASP A 40 1.25 6.69 -23.01
N ASP A 41 1.25 6.32 -21.73
CA ASP A 41 2.26 5.42 -21.18
C ASP A 41 2.18 4.04 -21.84
N ARG A 42 3.26 3.56 -22.44
CA ARG A 42 3.31 2.18 -22.97
C ARG A 42 4.09 1.22 -22.09
N ARG A 43 5.00 1.74 -21.28
CA ARG A 43 5.95 0.94 -20.51
C ARG A 43 6.18 1.57 -19.16
N GLN A 44 6.22 0.72 -18.14
CA GLN A 44 6.65 1.07 -16.80
C GLN A 44 7.70 0.04 -16.34
N GLU A 45 8.55 0.46 -15.43
CA GLU A 45 9.53 -0.40 -14.75
C GLU A 45 9.31 -0.29 -13.25
N PHE A 46 9.55 -1.38 -12.54
CA PHE A 46 9.79 -1.36 -11.10
C PHE A 46 10.95 -2.29 -10.75
N ARG A 47 11.52 -2.10 -9.57
CA ARG A 47 12.68 -2.81 -9.07
C ARG A 47 12.34 -3.54 -7.78
N ILE A 48 12.83 -4.77 -7.71
CA ILE A 48 12.80 -5.61 -6.51
C ILE A 48 14.21 -5.63 -5.95
N TYR A 49 14.42 -4.96 -4.82
CA TYR A 49 15.72 -4.90 -4.14
C TYR A 49 15.85 -6.08 -3.20
N ASN A 50 16.92 -6.85 -3.38
CA ASN A 50 17.33 -7.86 -2.42
C ASN A 50 18.16 -7.19 -1.31
N ASP A 51 17.49 -6.83 -0.23
CA ASP A 51 18.11 -6.17 0.93
C ASP A 51 18.73 -7.17 1.92
N SER A 52 18.73 -8.46 1.58
CA SER A 52 19.41 -9.49 2.39
C SER A 52 20.88 -9.62 2.03
N ASP A 53 21.55 -10.50 2.75
CA ASP A 53 22.95 -10.90 2.61
C ASP A 53 23.15 -12.16 1.76
N ARG A 54 22.07 -12.71 1.18
CA ARG A 54 22.07 -13.96 0.41
C ARG A 54 21.40 -13.82 -0.95
N LEU A 55 21.57 -14.81 -1.82
CA LEU A 55 20.85 -14.87 -3.11
C LEU A 55 19.34 -15.00 -2.87
N GLN A 56 18.56 -14.18 -3.59
CA GLN A 56 17.10 -14.27 -3.55
C GLN A 56 16.50 -14.48 -4.94
N SER A 57 15.46 -15.32 -5.00
CA SER A 57 14.63 -15.49 -6.18
C SER A 57 13.22 -14.98 -5.89
N PHE A 58 12.60 -14.32 -6.86
CA PHE A 58 11.27 -13.73 -6.73
C PHE A 58 10.35 -14.19 -7.85
N ARG A 59 9.08 -14.37 -7.53
CA ARG A 59 7.99 -14.57 -8.50
C ARG A 59 7.14 -13.31 -8.57
N VAL A 60 6.76 -12.94 -9.78
CA VAL A 60 5.92 -11.78 -10.07
C VAL A 60 4.67 -12.23 -10.81
N MET A 61 3.50 -11.87 -10.31
CA MET A 61 2.20 -12.25 -10.88
C MET A 61 1.21 -11.10 -10.83
N LEU A 62 0.24 -11.12 -11.76
CA LEU A 62 -0.94 -10.27 -11.68
C LEU A 62 -2.07 -11.04 -11.02
N THR A 63 -2.62 -10.46 -9.96
CA THR A 63 -3.76 -10.95 -9.20
C THR A 63 -4.86 -9.90 -9.17
N GLU A 64 -6.10 -10.33 -9.00
CA GLU A 64 -7.23 -9.43 -8.86
C GLU A 64 -7.61 -9.24 -7.39
N MET A 65 -8.02 -8.02 -7.06
CA MET A 65 -8.61 -7.73 -5.76
C MET A 65 -9.72 -6.70 -5.92
N GLN A 66 -10.83 -6.92 -5.23
CA GLN A 66 -12.00 -6.05 -5.27
C GLN A 66 -12.16 -5.31 -3.95
N MET A 67 -12.57 -4.04 -4.02
CA MET A 67 -12.86 -3.24 -2.82
C MET A 67 -14.30 -3.44 -2.36
N HIS A 68 -14.46 -3.62 -1.06
CA HIS A 68 -15.75 -3.57 -0.37
C HIS A 68 -16.12 -2.16 0.06
N GLU A 69 -17.41 -1.92 0.35
CA GLU A 69 -17.90 -0.61 0.79
C GLU A 69 -17.26 -0.11 2.10
N ALA A 70 -16.74 -1.01 2.94
CA ALA A 70 -15.96 -0.65 4.14
C ALA A 70 -14.49 -0.30 3.83
N GLY A 71 -14.05 -0.51 2.59
CA GLY A 71 -12.72 -0.14 2.08
C GLY A 71 -11.65 -1.22 2.11
N HIS A 72 -11.98 -2.42 2.61
CA HIS A 72 -11.05 -3.55 2.56
C HIS A 72 -10.99 -4.13 1.14
N LEU A 73 -9.81 -4.63 0.78
CA LEU A 73 -9.58 -5.35 -0.47
C LEU A 73 -9.60 -6.84 -0.20
N GLU A 74 -10.34 -7.58 -1.02
CA GLU A 74 -10.36 -9.03 -1.02
C GLU A 74 -9.82 -9.59 -2.33
N ALA A 75 -9.15 -10.74 -2.29
CA ALA A 75 -8.75 -11.43 -3.50
C ALA A 75 -9.98 -12.03 -4.19
N VAL A 76 -10.05 -11.89 -5.51
CA VAL A 76 -11.12 -12.44 -6.34
C VAL A 76 -10.50 -13.14 -7.55
N ASP A 77 -11.19 -14.14 -8.10
CA ASP A 77 -10.73 -14.85 -9.29
C ASP A 77 -10.95 -14.03 -10.56
N GLU A 78 -12.09 -13.34 -10.63
CA GLU A 78 -12.49 -12.49 -11.75
C GLU A 78 -12.82 -11.09 -11.25
N TYR A 79 -12.38 -10.08 -12.01
CA TYR A 79 -12.66 -8.69 -11.72
C TYR A 79 -12.99 -7.96 -13.01
N ALA A 80 -14.20 -7.39 -13.07
CA ALA A 80 -14.77 -6.84 -14.31
C ALA A 80 -13.94 -5.69 -14.91
N LEU A 81 -13.21 -4.96 -14.07
CA LEU A 81 -12.34 -3.85 -14.48
C LEU A 81 -10.86 -4.22 -14.38
N SER A 82 -10.52 -5.49 -14.66
CA SER A 82 -9.14 -5.98 -14.59
C SER A 82 -8.21 -5.28 -15.58
N ALA A 83 -7.04 -4.88 -15.10
CA ALA A 83 -5.96 -4.41 -15.96
C ALA A 83 -5.15 -5.58 -16.57
N LYS A 84 -5.29 -6.80 -16.06
CA LYS A 84 -4.42 -7.94 -16.38
C LYS A 84 -4.39 -8.30 -17.85
N ASP A 85 -5.51 -8.22 -18.54
CA ASP A 85 -5.61 -8.54 -19.96
C ASP A 85 -4.86 -7.54 -20.85
N TYR A 86 -4.73 -6.31 -20.38
CA TYR A 86 -4.00 -5.24 -21.05
C TYR A 86 -2.52 -5.19 -20.69
N LEU A 87 -2.04 -6.02 -19.77
CA LEU A 87 -0.65 -5.96 -19.29
C LEU A 87 0.18 -7.17 -19.75
N ARG A 88 1.46 -6.92 -19.99
CA ARG A 88 2.49 -7.96 -20.08
C ARG A 88 3.59 -7.64 -19.07
N ILE A 89 3.99 -8.64 -18.29
CA ILE A 89 5.02 -8.50 -17.25
C ILE A 89 6.16 -9.46 -17.51
N GLY A 90 7.39 -8.96 -17.42
CA GLY A 90 8.58 -9.76 -17.61
C GLY A 90 9.81 -9.22 -16.87
N PRO A 91 10.65 -10.11 -16.32
CA PRO A 91 10.44 -11.55 -16.19
C PRO A 91 9.37 -11.90 -15.13
N ARG A 92 8.72 -13.07 -15.25
CA ARG A 92 7.80 -13.60 -14.22
C ARG A 92 8.53 -14.20 -13.02
N VAL A 93 9.78 -14.59 -13.22
CA VAL A 93 10.66 -15.09 -12.17
C VAL A 93 12.01 -14.40 -12.33
N ALA A 94 12.44 -13.71 -11.29
CA ALA A 94 13.77 -13.13 -11.19
C ALA A 94 14.59 -14.05 -10.29
N ARG A 95 15.58 -14.76 -10.84
CA ARG A 95 16.36 -15.78 -10.11
C ARG A 95 17.68 -15.21 -9.63
N ASP A 96 18.14 -15.74 -8.51
CA ASP A 96 19.52 -15.60 -8.02
C ASP A 96 20.01 -14.15 -7.99
N ILE A 97 19.15 -13.25 -7.49
CA ILE A 97 19.46 -11.84 -7.33
C ILE A 97 20.50 -11.70 -6.22
N PRO A 98 21.68 -11.14 -6.51
CA PRO A 98 22.73 -10.99 -5.51
C PRO A 98 22.31 -10.14 -4.30
N PRO A 99 22.97 -10.33 -3.14
CA PRO A 99 22.82 -9.43 -1.99
C PRO A 99 23.03 -7.97 -2.40
N GLN A 100 22.22 -7.07 -1.82
CA GLN A 100 22.32 -5.62 -2.04
C GLN A 100 22.21 -5.22 -3.54
N SER A 101 21.51 -6.03 -4.32
CA SER A 101 21.26 -5.82 -5.75
C SER A 101 19.76 -5.77 -6.04
N PHE A 102 19.38 -5.55 -7.29
CA PHE A 102 17.97 -5.49 -7.67
C PHE A 102 17.66 -6.26 -8.95
N ALA A 103 16.46 -6.83 -8.99
CA ALA A 103 15.84 -7.31 -10.22
C ALA A 103 15.03 -6.19 -10.85
N ARG A 104 15.17 -6.02 -12.17
CA ARG A 104 14.35 -5.10 -12.96
C ARG A 104 13.18 -5.86 -13.58
N ILE A 105 11.96 -5.40 -13.31
CA ILE A 105 10.75 -5.96 -13.90
C ILE A 105 10.09 -4.91 -14.80
N ARG A 106 9.80 -5.31 -16.04
CA ARG A 106 9.15 -4.46 -17.04
C ARG A 106 7.67 -4.81 -17.14
N ILE A 107 6.85 -3.78 -17.21
CA ILE A 107 5.40 -3.88 -17.42
C ILE A 107 5.07 -3.12 -18.69
N ILE A 108 4.39 -3.77 -19.62
CA ILE A 108 4.02 -3.22 -20.91
C ILE A 108 2.50 -3.17 -21.00
N LYS A 109 1.95 -1.98 -21.27
CA LYS A 109 0.53 -1.77 -21.55
C LYS A 109 0.24 -1.99 -23.04
N LYS A 110 -0.68 -2.92 -23.34
CA LYS A 110 -1.26 -3.16 -24.66
C LYS A 110 -2.27 -2.05 -24.99
N GLY A 111 -2.82 -2.06 -26.21
CA GLY A 111 -3.93 -1.15 -26.54
C GLY A 111 -5.15 -1.43 -25.66
N VAL A 112 -5.72 -0.37 -25.08
CA VAL A 112 -7.00 -0.39 -24.36
C VAL A 112 -7.99 0.38 -25.21
N LYS A 113 -9.09 -0.26 -25.60
CA LYS A 113 -10.13 0.36 -26.44
C LYS A 113 -11.23 0.95 -25.59
N GLU A 114 -11.60 0.25 -24.52
CA GLU A 114 -12.63 0.70 -23.62
C GLU A 114 -12.15 1.91 -22.82
N LYS A 115 -13.01 2.92 -22.74
CA LYS A 115 -12.81 4.05 -21.87
C LYS A 115 -13.07 3.61 -20.42
N GLY A 116 -12.20 3.98 -19.50
CA GLY A 116 -12.31 3.56 -18.11
C GLY A 116 -11.00 3.59 -17.34
N GLU A 117 -11.09 3.31 -16.05
CA GLU A 117 -9.93 2.93 -15.25
C GLU A 117 -9.97 1.42 -14.99
N PHE A 118 -8.87 0.76 -15.31
CA PHE A 118 -8.69 -0.67 -15.09
C PHE A 118 -7.64 -0.87 -14.01
N ARG A 119 -7.85 -1.85 -13.14
CA ARG A 119 -7.02 -2.11 -11.97
C ARG A 119 -6.76 -3.59 -11.83
N SER A 120 -5.51 -3.94 -11.57
CA SER A 120 -5.11 -5.25 -11.06
C SER A 120 -4.02 -5.03 -10.02
N HIS A 121 -3.49 -6.10 -9.46
CA HIS A 121 -2.43 -6.01 -8.47
C HIS A 121 -1.24 -6.85 -8.89
N LEU A 122 -0.08 -6.24 -8.73
CA LEU A 122 1.20 -6.88 -8.91
C LEU A 122 1.60 -7.52 -7.58
N MET A 123 1.59 -8.85 -7.54
CA MET A 123 2.10 -9.61 -6.41
C MET A 123 3.55 -10.00 -6.67
N VAL A 124 4.41 -9.71 -5.71
CA VAL A 124 5.81 -10.17 -5.65
C VAL A 124 5.95 -11.09 -4.45
N GLU A 125 6.38 -12.31 -4.71
CA GLU A 125 6.56 -13.38 -3.73
C GLU A 125 8.03 -13.81 -3.71
N SER A 126 8.63 -13.95 -2.52
CA SER A 126 9.95 -14.57 -2.39
C SER A 126 9.85 -16.08 -2.60
N LEU A 127 10.70 -16.62 -3.46
CA LEU A 127 10.81 -18.06 -3.73
C LEU A 127 11.93 -18.71 -2.92
N THR A 128 12.82 -17.93 -2.31
CA THR A 128 13.94 -18.47 -1.55
C THR A 128 13.43 -19.02 -0.23
N SER A 129 13.32 -20.34 -0.16
CA SER A 129 13.11 -21.06 1.09
C SER A 129 14.47 -21.38 1.72
N GLU A 130 14.67 -21.04 2.99
CA GLU A 130 15.83 -21.51 3.73
C GLU A 130 15.74 -23.02 3.93
N VAL A 131 16.88 -23.72 3.84
CA VAL A 131 16.96 -25.13 4.22
C VAL A 131 16.83 -25.18 5.74
N VAL A 132 15.70 -25.71 6.22
CA VAL A 132 15.43 -25.89 7.65
C VAL A 132 16.53 -26.78 8.23
N LYS A 133 17.45 -26.20 9.01
CA LYS A 133 18.31 -27.00 9.87
C LYS A 133 17.42 -27.60 10.95
N GLN A 134 17.51 -28.91 11.14
CA GLN A 134 16.72 -29.61 12.15
C GLN A 134 17.04 -29.02 13.53
N VAL A 135 16.12 -28.22 14.05
CA VAL A 135 16.20 -27.58 15.36
C VAL A 135 15.22 -28.26 16.30
N SER A 136 15.66 -28.54 17.52
CA SER A 136 14.75 -28.99 18.58
C SER A 136 13.89 -27.79 19.01
N GLY A 137 12.61 -27.78 18.63
CA GLY A 137 11.66 -26.72 18.96
C GLY A 137 10.75 -26.31 17.81
N VAL A 138 10.05 -25.19 17.96
CA VAL A 138 9.19 -24.60 16.92
C VAL A 138 10.05 -23.71 16.01
N PHE A 139 10.03 -23.99 14.71
CA PHE A 139 10.68 -23.17 13.69
C PHE A 139 9.61 -22.43 12.87
N ILE A 140 9.73 -21.11 12.78
CA ILE A 140 8.82 -20.25 12.01
C ILE A 140 9.60 -19.65 10.85
N GLN A 141 9.11 -19.87 9.63
CA GLN A 141 9.67 -19.28 8.43
C GLN A 141 8.62 -18.39 7.75
N PRO A 142 8.73 -17.06 7.85
CA PRO A 142 7.80 -16.16 7.18
C PRO A 142 8.00 -16.21 5.67
N ASN A 143 6.91 -16.34 4.91
CA ASN A 143 6.90 -16.12 3.47
C ASN A 143 6.26 -14.75 3.19
N VAL A 144 7.08 -13.77 2.81
CA VAL A 144 6.65 -12.38 2.59
C VAL A 144 6.18 -12.20 1.15
N LYS A 145 5.01 -11.57 1.00
CA LYS A 145 4.42 -11.17 -0.27
C LYS A 145 4.11 -9.67 -0.24
N TYR A 146 4.54 -8.94 -1.25
CA TYR A 146 4.07 -7.57 -1.49
C TYR A 146 3.07 -7.56 -2.62
N ILE A 147 1.99 -6.81 -2.43
CA ILE A 147 0.94 -6.62 -3.42
C ILE A 147 0.79 -5.12 -3.62
N ILE A 148 1.09 -4.63 -4.82
CA ILE A 148 0.93 -3.22 -5.17
C ILE A 148 -0.07 -3.07 -6.32
N PRO A 149 -0.93 -2.03 -6.31
CA PRO A 149 -1.90 -1.83 -7.37
C PRO A 149 -1.23 -1.35 -8.66
N VAL A 150 -1.76 -1.82 -9.79
CA VAL A 150 -1.43 -1.38 -11.14
C VAL A 150 -2.68 -0.82 -11.79
N PHE A 151 -2.65 0.46 -12.14
CA PHE A 151 -3.76 1.17 -12.76
C PHE A 151 -3.46 1.43 -14.23
N ILE A 152 -4.48 1.31 -15.05
CA ILE A 152 -4.50 1.84 -16.41
C ILE A 152 -5.63 2.85 -16.49
N LYS A 153 -5.29 4.12 -16.73
CA LYS A 153 -6.26 5.18 -16.96
C LYS A 153 -6.42 5.39 -18.46
N ASN A 154 -7.65 5.26 -18.93
CA ASN A 154 -8.03 5.50 -20.32
C ASN A 154 -9.27 6.41 -20.38
N TYR A 155 -9.11 7.63 -19.87
CA TYR A 155 -10.12 8.70 -19.83
C TYR A 155 -9.39 10.05 -19.66
N SER A 156 -10.05 11.15 -20.02
CA SER A 156 -9.46 12.49 -19.93
C SER A 156 -9.59 13.08 -18.52
N ALA A 157 -8.89 14.21 -18.26
CA ALA A 157 -8.90 14.83 -16.95
C ALA A 157 -10.29 15.34 -16.53
N GLU A 158 -11.10 15.77 -17.49
CA GLU A 158 -12.47 16.29 -17.30
C GLU A 158 -13.45 15.19 -16.84
N GLU A 159 -13.08 13.94 -17.07
CA GLU A 159 -13.92 12.76 -16.82
C GLU A 159 -13.57 12.06 -15.51
N LYS A 160 -12.58 12.59 -14.79
CA LYS A 160 -12.16 12.12 -13.47
C LYS A 160 -13.34 12.02 -12.52
N ALA A 161 -13.35 10.96 -11.75
CA ALA A 161 -14.35 10.77 -10.72
C ALA A 161 -14.30 11.89 -9.66
N LYS A 162 -15.48 12.25 -9.17
CA LYS A 162 -15.70 13.16 -8.04
C LYS A 162 -16.30 12.37 -6.89
N ALA A 163 -16.02 12.81 -5.67
CA ALA A 163 -16.63 12.26 -4.47
C ALA A 163 -17.40 13.34 -3.71
N THR A 164 -18.56 12.98 -3.17
CA THR A 164 -19.42 13.85 -2.38
C THR A 164 -19.87 13.14 -1.12
N LEU A 165 -19.99 13.86 -0.01
CA LEU A 165 -20.58 13.31 1.21
C LEU A 165 -22.08 13.15 1.01
N LYS A 166 -22.56 11.91 1.05
CA LYS A 166 -23.98 11.56 0.88
C LYS A 166 -24.71 11.51 2.22
N LYS A 167 -24.05 10.99 3.26
CA LYS A 167 -24.64 10.78 4.59
C LYS A 167 -23.55 10.77 5.64
N HIS A 168 -23.88 11.21 6.85
CA HIS A 168 -23.09 10.98 8.05
C HIS A 168 -24.00 10.42 9.15
N PHE A 169 -23.45 9.65 10.08
CA PHE A 169 -24.20 9.11 11.22
C PHE A 169 -23.25 8.64 12.33
N ILE A 170 -23.74 8.60 13.57
CA ILE A 170 -23.06 7.93 14.67
C ILE A 170 -23.52 6.48 14.68
N SER A 171 -22.57 5.54 14.66
CA SER A 171 -22.86 4.12 14.77
C SER A 171 -23.27 3.77 16.21
N SER A 172 -24.38 3.06 16.37
CA SER A 172 -24.88 2.67 17.69
C SER A 172 -24.05 1.57 18.35
N GLU A 173 -23.22 0.84 17.59
CA GLU A 173 -22.41 -0.27 18.09
C GLU A 173 -21.14 0.21 18.81
N ASP A 174 -20.48 1.23 18.25
CA ASP A 174 -19.17 1.72 18.69
C ASP A 174 -19.16 3.22 19.03
N ASN A 175 -20.28 3.92 18.88
CA ASN A 175 -20.44 5.36 19.11
C ASN A 175 -19.52 6.24 18.24
N MET A 176 -19.09 5.74 17.09
CA MET A 176 -18.15 6.43 16.19
C MET A 176 -18.84 7.12 15.02
N LEU A 177 -18.29 8.25 14.58
CA LEU A 177 -18.73 8.96 13.38
C LEU A 177 -18.41 8.14 12.11
N ASN A 178 -19.43 7.96 11.29
CA ASN A 178 -19.34 7.29 10.00
C ASN A 178 -19.71 8.27 8.89
N LEU A 179 -18.90 8.29 7.82
CA LEU A 179 -19.07 9.16 6.68
C LEU A 179 -19.27 8.33 5.42
N VAL A 180 -20.41 8.47 4.76
CA VAL A 180 -20.74 7.77 3.51
C VAL A 180 -20.53 8.73 2.35
N PHE A 181 -19.55 8.42 1.51
CA PHE A 181 -19.27 9.18 0.30
C PHE A 181 -19.82 8.45 -0.92
N SER A 182 -20.45 9.19 -1.83
CA SER A 182 -20.77 8.73 -3.18
C SER A 182 -19.67 9.13 -4.16
N ARG A 183 -19.39 8.27 -5.14
CA ARG A 183 -18.47 8.52 -6.24
C ARG A 183 -19.23 8.55 -7.57
N GLU A 184 -18.99 9.58 -8.36
CA GLU A 184 -19.54 9.74 -9.71
C GLU A 184 -18.42 10.01 -10.71
N GLY A 185 -18.56 9.51 -11.95
CA GLY A 185 -17.57 9.71 -13.03
C GLY A 185 -16.71 8.48 -13.31
N VAL A 186 -15.69 8.67 -14.15
CA VAL A 186 -14.84 7.59 -14.66
C VAL A 186 -13.60 7.46 -13.79
N GLY A 187 -13.33 6.23 -13.34
CA GLY A 187 -12.15 5.90 -12.57
C GLY A 187 -12.28 6.10 -11.06
N SER A 188 -11.14 5.98 -10.38
CA SER A 188 -11.05 6.11 -8.93
C SER A 188 -11.10 7.57 -8.48
N PHE A 189 -11.71 7.80 -7.32
CA PHE A 189 -11.43 8.99 -6.53
C PHE A 189 -10.36 8.64 -5.48
N SER A 190 -9.39 9.52 -5.22
CA SER A 190 -8.39 9.31 -4.16
C SER A 190 -7.90 10.63 -3.57
N GLY A 191 -7.79 10.67 -2.24
CA GLY A 191 -7.42 11.86 -1.47
C GLY A 191 -7.10 11.53 -0.02
N ASN A 192 -6.90 12.56 0.80
CA ASN A 192 -6.80 12.44 2.24
C ASN A 192 -8.12 12.92 2.85
N LEU A 193 -8.78 12.07 3.63
CA LEU A 193 -9.98 12.45 4.37
C LEU A 193 -9.55 13.14 5.65
N VAL A 194 -10.08 14.34 5.87
CA VAL A 194 -9.78 15.17 7.04
C VAL A 194 -11.09 15.63 7.66
N VAL A 195 -11.18 15.52 8.99
CA VAL A 195 -12.29 16.04 9.78
C VAL A 195 -11.75 17.08 10.74
N LYS A 196 -12.34 18.28 10.74
CA LYS A 196 -11.94 19.39 11.60
C LYS A 196 -13.12 19.88 12.45
N ASP A 197 -12.83 20.41 13.63
CA ASP A 197 -13.82 21.12 14.47
C ASP A 197 -14.12 22.54 13.97
N GLU A 198 -15.01 23.26 14.64
CA GLU A 198 -15.37 24.65 14.33
C GLU A 198 -14.18 25.61 14.42
N GLN A 199 -13.19 25.29 15.26
CA GLN A 199 -11.97 26.08 15.45
C GLN A 199 -10.92 25.76 14.37
N GLY A 200 -11.18 24.78 13.51
CA GLY A 200 -10.28 24.33 12.45
C GLY A 200 -9.22 23.32 12.89
N ASN A 201 -9.29 22.80 14.12
CA ASN A 201 -8.38 21.75 14.59
C ASN A 201 -8.74 20.41 13.95
N GLU A 202 -7.73 19.67 13.49
CA GLU A 202 -7.91 18.35 12.92
C GLU A 202 -8.23 17.32 14.01
N LEU A 203 -9.43 16.73 13.93
CA LEU A 203 -9.88 15.66 14.82
C LEU A 203 -9.57 14.27 14.26
N TYR A 204 -9.50 14.14 12.93
CA TYR A 204 -9.24 12.88 12.25
C TYR A 204 -8.59 13.09 10.89
N ARG A 205 -7.69 12.18 10.53
CA ARG A 205 -7.10 12.09 9.20
C ARG A 205 -6.91 10.65 8.77
N ALA A 206 -7.41 10.34 7.58
CA ALA A 206 -7.09 9.12 6.86
C ALA A 206 -6.40 9.47 5.54
N ASN A 207 -5.11 9.13 5.46
CA ASN A 207 -4.31 9.41 4.27
C ASN A 207 -4.54 8.37 3.18
N GLN A 208 -4.46 8.80 1.91
CA GLN A 208 -4.52 7.92 0.74
C GLN A 208 -5.77 7.04 0.71
N VAL A 209 -6.92 7.60 1.07
CA VAL A 209 -8.21 6.93 0.91
C VAL A 209 -8.63 6.93 -0.57
N SER A 210 -9.31 5.87 -1.00
CA SER A 210 -9.79 5.72 -2.37
C SER A 210 -11.21 5.20 -2.43
N ILE A 211 -11.95 5.58 -3.47
CA ILE A 211 -13.19 4.92 -3.88
C ILE A 211 -12.95 4.44 -5.31
N TYR A 212 -12.84 3.12 -5.49
CA TYR A 212 -12.51 2.51 -6.78
C TYR A 212 -13.74 2.36 -7.68
N PRO A 213 -13.56 2.18 -9.01
CA PRO A 213 -14.66 2.33 -9.96
C PRO A 213 -15.74 1.25 -9.85
N GLU A 214 -15.45 0.11 -9.24
CA GLU A 214 -16.44 -0.92 -8.91
C GLU A 214 -17.43 -0.48 -7.82
N LEU A 215 -17.10 0.57 -7.05
CA LEU A 215 -17.95 1.13 -6.02
C LEU A 215 -18.50 2.50 -6.44
N ASN A 216 -19.80 2.70 -6.24
CA ASN A 216 -20.44 4.02 -6.34
C ASN A 216 -20.56 4.71 -4.97
N GLN A 217 -20.30 3.98 -3.88
CA GLN A 217 -20.29 4.52 -2.53
C GLN A 217 -19.27 3.80 -1.65
N ARG A 218 -18.75 4.51 -0.66
CA ARG A 218 -17.88 3.95 0.38
C ARG A 218 -18.21 4.56 1.73
N THR A 219 -18.20 3.74 2.77
CA THR A 219 -18.32 4.18 4.16
C THR A 219 -16.94 4.25 4.80
N PHE A 220 -16.61 5.42 5.35
CA PHE A 220 -15.43 5.62 6.19
C PHE A 220 -15.85 5.62 7.65
N LYS A 221 -15.31 4.67 8.42
CA LYS A 221 -15.40 4.67 9.87
C LYS A 221 -14.26 5.54 10.41
N THR A 222 -14.57 6.57 11.20
CA THR A 222 -13.55 7.33 11.92
C THR A 222 -13.37 6.77 13.33
N ASP A 223 -12.40 7.28 14.07
CA ASP A 223 -12.22 7.05 15.50
C ASP A 223 -12.73 8.23 16.37
N ILE A 224 -13.56 9.09 15.77
CA ILE A 224 -14.20 10.21 16.46
C ILE A 224 -15.43 9.69 17.21
N ASP A 225 -15.32 9.60 18.53
CA ASP A 225 -16.43 9.30 19.44
C ASP A 225 -17.43 10.47 19.46
N ALA A 226 -18.74 10.18 19.40
CA ALA A 226 -19.80 11.17 19.44
C ALA A 226 -19.71 12.13 20.64
N LYS A 227 -19.14 11.70 21.77
CA LYS A 227 -18.95 12.56 22.96
C LYS A 227 -17.93 13.67 22.76
N LYS A 228 -17.03 13.52 21.78
CA LYS A 228 -16.00 14.52 21.42
C LYS A 228 -16.49 15.52 20.39
N ILE A 229 -17.67 15.29 19.81
CA ILE A 229 -18.25 16.19 18.82
C ILE A 229 -18.93 17.33 19.57
N SER A 230 -18.34 18.52 19.50
CA SER A 230 -18.94 19.76 19.98
C SER A 230 -19.02 20.74 18.83
N GLY A 231 -20.24 21.00 18.34
CA GLY A 231 -20.47 21.93 17.23
C GLY A 231 -20.38 21.30 15.85
N GLU A 232 -20.36 22.17 14.84
CA GLU A 232 -20.27 21.84 13.41
C GLU A 232 -18.90 21.24 13.06
N LEU A 233 -18.89 20.18 12.24
CA LEU A 233 -17.65 19.57 11.75
C LEU A 233 -17.43 19.92 10.29
N THR A 234 -16.18 20.24 9.94
CA THR A 234 -15.76 20.39 8.54
C THR A 234 -15.17 19.08 8.04
N ILE A 235 -15.75 18.54 6.97
CA ILE A 235 -15.31 17.32 6.30
C ILE A 235 -14.68 17.69 4.97
N ALA A 236 -13.39 17.37 4.81
CA ALA A 236 -12.62 17.67 3.61
C ALA A 236 -12.00 16.42 2.99
N LEU A 237 -11.90 16.41 1.66
CA LEU A 237 -11.04 15.52 0.90
C LEU A 237 -9.95 16.36 0.24
N GLU A 238 -8.73 16.21 0.72
CA GLU A 238 -7.54 16.90 0.19
C GLU A 238 -6.86 16.05 -0.89
N SER A 239 -6.32 16.71 -1.92
CA SER A 239 -5.54 16.05 -2.97
C SER A 239 -4.31 15.32 -2.40
N LEU A 240 -3.90 14.23 -3.06
CA LEU A 240 -2.67 13.50 -2.74
C LEU A 240 -1.39 14.21 -3.21
N VAL A 241 -1.50 15.29 -3.99
CA VAL A 241 -0.37 16.06 -4.51
C VAL A 241 0.09 17.05 -3.45
N GLU A 242 1.40 17.35 -3.40
CA GLU A 242 1.95 18.41 -2.55
C GLU A 242 1.19 19.73 -2.79
N ASN A 243 0.83 20.41 -1.70
CA ASN A 243 -0.09 21.56 -1.57
C ASN A 243 -1.58 21.25 -1.28
N ALA A 244 -1.95 19.98 -1.09
CA ALA A 244 -3.23 19.56 -0.47
C ALA A 244 -4.47 20.33 -0.98
N GLU A 245 -4.54 20.57 -2.29
CA GLU A 245 -5.69 21.27 -2.88
C GLU A 245 -6.99 20.58 -2.47
N LEU A 246 -7.94 21.36 -1.98
CA LEU A 246 -9.26 20.88 -1.57
C LEU A 246 -10.00 20.34 -2.80
N GLN A 247 -10.30 19.05 -2.78
CA GLN A 247 -11.10 18.39 -3.83
C GLN A 247 -12.59 18.37 -3.48
N PHE A 248 -12.90 18.39 -2.19
CA PHE A 248 -14.24 18.47 -1.64
C PHE A 248 -14.17 19.03 -0.22
N GLU A 249 -15.13 19.88 0.14
CA GLU A 249 -15.32 20.35 1.51
C GLU A 249 -16.82 20.52 1.78
N THR A 250 -17.27 20.09 2.95
CA THR A 250 -18.63 20.32 3.42
C THR A 250 -18.65 20.41 4.93
N LYS A 251 -19.76 20.89 5.48
CA LYS A 251 -20.00 20.99 6.91
C LYS A 251 -21.18 20.12 7.32
N ILE A 252 -21.08 19.49 8.51
CA ILE A 252 -22.11 18.60 9.08
C ILE A 252 -22.38 18.90 10.54
#